data_AF-A0A7C5TSH7-F1
#
_entry.id   AF-A0A7C5TSH7-F1
#
_cell.length_a   1.000
_cell.length_b   1.000
_cell.length_c   1.000
_cell.angle_alpha   90.00
_cell.angle_beta   90.00
_cell.angle_gamma   90.00
#
_symmetry.space_group_name_H-M   'P 1'
#
loop_
_entity.id
_entity.type
_entity.pdbx_description
1 polymer ?
#
loop_
_entity_poly.entity_id
_entity_poly.type
_entity_poly.pdbx_seq_one_letter_code
_entity_poly.pdbx_strand_id
1 'polypeptide(L)'
;MEEQEPVMEEITPRQLVERLIEKHDRFISDYENSVEGAKRLHILREKKDQLEHWVADGGGEMFEKQFQATVKELADLEKSMISTELSQAQMTARLDDHKGAKKYWVKKLEEMGQ
;
A
#
# COMPACT_ATOMS: atom_id res chain seq x y z
N MET A 1 -34.30 11.63 -28.95
CA MET A 1 -33.54 10.70 -28.10
C MET A 1 -33.79 11.18 -26.68
N GLU A 2 -34.68 10.50 -25.95
CA GLU A 2 -34.87 10.78 -24.53
C GLU A 2 -33.63 10.21 -23.83
N GLU A 3 -32.81 11.10 -23.27
CA GLU A 3 -31.75 10.73 -22.36
C GLU A 3 -32.44 10.15 -21.11
N GLN A 4 -32.35 8.83 -20.93
CA GLN A 4 -32.75 8.21 -19.67
C GLN A 4 -31.78 8.72 -18.60
N GLU A 5 -32.28 9.58 -17.71
CA GLU A 5 -31.55 9.94 -16.51
C GLU A 5 -31.19 8.66 -15.74
N PRO A 6 -29.96 8.55 -15.20
CA PRO A 6 -29.56 7.38 -14.44
C PRO A 6 -30.46 7.25 -13.21
N VAL A 7 -31.19 6.14 -13.12
CA VAL A 7 -31.96 5.76 -11.94
C VAL A 7 -30.99 5.69 -10.76
N MET A 8 -30.98 6.70 -9.91
CA MET A 8 -30.20 6.66 -8.67
C MET A 8 -30.86 5.62 -7.76
N GLU A 9 -30.18 4.47 -7.57
CA GLU A 9 -30.52 3.52 -6.51
C GLU A 9 -30.68 4.30 -5.19
N GLU A 10 -31.85 4.21 -4.56
CA GLU A 10 -32.06 4.77 -3.22
C GLU A 10 -31.21 3.97 -2.23
N ILE A 11 -30.03 4.48 -1.92
CA ILE A 11 -29.13 3.89 -0.92
C ILE A 11 -29.63 4.27 0.46
N THR A 12 -29.95 3.27 1.29
CA THR A 12 -30.29 3.50 2.70
C THR A 12 -29.08 4.00 3.49
N PRO A 13 -29.27 4.75 4.59
CA PRO A 13 -28.17 5.17 5.45
C PRO A 13 -27.27 4.01 5.90
N ARG A 14 -27.86 2.84 6.17
CA ARG A 14 -27.12 1.62 6.53
C ARG A 14 -26.24 1.12 5.39
N GLN A 15 -26.79 0.97 4.18
CA GLN A 15 -26.04 0.55 3.00
C GLN A 15 -24.91 1.54 2.67
N LEU A 16 -25.11 2.85 2.90
CA LEU A 16 -24.05 3.84 2.74
C LEU A 16 -22.91 3.60 3.72
N VAL A 17 -23.21 3.35 5.01
CA VAL A 17 -22.19 3.04 6.02
C VAL A 17 -21.43 1.76 5.69
N GLU A 18 -22.11 0.70 5.27
CA GLU A 18 -21.50 -0.56 4.84
C GLU A 18 -20.53 -0.33 3.65
N ARG A 19 -20.97 0.40 2.61
CA ARG A 19 -20.12 0.77 1.46
C ARG A 19 -18.92 1.65 1.86
N LEU A 20 -19.07 2.53 2.86
CA LEU A 20 -17.97 3.33 3.39
C LEU A 20 -16.94 2.46 4.12
N ILE A 21 -17.38 1.49 4.93
CA ILE A 21 -16.48 0.53 5.58
C ILE A 21 -15.69 -0.26 4.53
N GLU A 22 -16.35 -0.82 3.53
CA GLU A 22 -15.69 -1.55 2.43
C GLU A 22 -14.68 -0.68 1.67
N LYS A 23 -15.01 0.59 1.44
CA LYS A 23 -14.10 1.56 0.83
C LYS A 23 -12.86 1.78 1.69
N HIS A 24 -13.03 1.97 3.00
CA HIS A 24 -11.90 2.12 3.92
C HIS A 24 -11.05 0.86 4.03
N ASP A 25 -11.66 -0.33 4.00
CA ASP A 25 -10.93 -1.60 4.01
C ASP A 25 -10.04 -1.78 2.79
N ARG A 26 -10.53 -1.44 1.59
CA ARG A 26 -9.72 -1.46 0.37
C ARG A 26 -8.52 -0.52 0.50
N PHE A 27 -8.73 0.72 0.93
CA PHE A 27 -7.63 1.67 1.11
C PHE A 27 -6.62 1.21 2.15
N ILE A 28 -7.07 0.66 3.29
CA ILE A 28 -6.18 0.12 4.33
C ILE A 28 -5.28 -0.95 3.73
N SER A 29 -5.87 -1.92 3.02
CA SER A 29 -5.11 -2.98 2.34
C SER A 29 -4.08 -2.42 1.36
N ASP A 30 -4.47 -1.46 0.53
CA ASP A 30 -3.58 -0.87 -0.47
C ASP A 30 -2.42 -0.09 0.18
N TYR A 31 -2.71 0.69 1.22
CA TYR A 31 -1.68 1.44 1.94
C TYR A 31 -0.77 0.53 2.76
N GLU A 32 -1.27 -0.55 3.38
CA GLU A 32 -0.44 -1.52 4.09
C GLU A 32 0.55 -2.20 3.16
N ASN A 33 0.09 -2.66 1.99
CA ASN A 33 0.95 -3.24 0.96
C ASN A 33 2.00 -2.23 0.47
N SER A 34 1.61 -0.97 0.28
CA SER A 34 2.52 0.09 -0.19
C SER A 34 3.56 0.47 0.86
N VAL A 35 3.17 0.56 2.13
CA VAL A 35 4.09 0.82 3.26
C VAL A 35 5.07 -0.34 3.44
N GLU A 36 4.60 -1.58 3.34
CA GLU A 36 5.44 -2.79 3.40
C GLU A 36 6.46 -2.80 2.24
N GLY A 37 6.00 -2.51 1.02
CA GLY A 37 6.85 -2.39 -0.17
C GLY A 37 7.93 -1.32 0.01
N ALA A 38 7.57 -0.14 0.52
CA ALA A 38 8.52 0.94 0.77
C ALA A 38 9.60 0.55 1.79
N LYS A 39 9.22 -0.16 2.87
CA LYS A 39 10.19 -0.70 3.84
C LYS A 39 11.14 -1.70 3.18
N ARG A 40 10.62 -2.61 2.36
CA ARG A 40 11.42 -3.61 1.67
C ARG A 40 12.38 -2.97 0.66
N LEU A 41 11.96 -1.93 -0.06
CA LEU A 41 12.83 -1.14 -0.94
C LEU A 41 14.01 -0.53 -0.16
N HIS A 42 13.74 0.06 1.00
CA HIS A 42 14.78 0.65 1.83
C HIS A 42 15.83 -0.41 2.24
N ILE A 43 15.38 -1.55 2.77
CA ILE A 43 16.27 -2.66 3.17
C ILE A 43 17.09 -3.17 1.99
N LEU A 44 16.46 -3.37 0.83
CA LEU A 44 17.14 -3.88 -0.36
C LEU A 44 18.17 -2.88 -0.91
N ARG A 45 17.92 -1.57 -0.82
CA ARG A 45 18.89 -0.53 -1.19
C ARG A 45 20.10 -0.56 -0.27
N GLU A 46 19.89 -0.59 1.05
CA GLU A 46 21.00 -0.72 2.01
C GLU A 46 21.82 -2.00 1.78
N LYS A 47 21.14 -3.12 1.54
CA LYS A 47 21.79 -4.40 1.23
C LYS A 47 22.59 -4.33 -0.07
N LYS A 48 22.05 -3.68 -1.10
CA LYS A 48 22.74 -3.46 -2.38
C LYS A 48 24.02 -2.67 -2.15
N ASP A 49 23.96 -1.57 -1.41
CA ASP A 49 25.11 -0.70 -1.14
C ASP A 49 26.21 -1.46 -0.37
N GLN A 50 25.83 -2.28 0.62
CA GLN A 50 26.75 -3.14 1.36
C GLN A 50 27.42 -4.20 0.45
N LEU A 51 26.63 -4.86 -0.39
CA LEU A 51 27.13 -5.88 -1.32
C LEU A 51 28.02 -5.28 -2.40
N GLU A 52 27.68 -4.09 -2.91
CA GLU A 52 28.50 -3.36 -3.87
C GLU A 52 29.89 -3.07 -3.30
N HIS A 53 29.94 -2.61 -2.04
CA HIS A 53 31.21 -2.38 -1.35
C HIS A 53 32.02 -3.67 -1.19
N TRP A 54 31.42 -4.76 -0.73
CA TRP A 54 32.14 -6.03 -0.55
C TRP A 54 32.62 -6.63 -1.86
N VAL A 55 31.86 -6.48 -2.96
CA VAL A 55 32.31 -6.89 -4.29
C VAL A 55 33.50 -6.02 -4.74
N ALA A 56 33.44 -4.70 -4.52
CA ALA A 56 34.53 -3.78 -4.87
C ALA A 56 35.82 -4.05 -4.09
N ASP A 57 35.73 -4.52 -2.84
CA ASP A 57 36.86 -4.91 -1.99
C ASP A 57 37.47 -6.27 -2.35
N GLY A 58 37.07 -6.86 -3.48
CA GLY A 58 37.55 -8.17 -3.93
C GLY A 58 36.82 -9.35 -3.28
N GLY A 59 35.56 -9.14 -2.87
CA GLY A 59 34.68 -10.19 -2.39
C GLY A 59 34.54 -11.32 -3.40
N GLY A 60 34.49 -12.56 -2.92
CA GLY A 60 34.38 -13.73 -3.78
C GLY A 60 33.03 -13.84 -4.50
N GLU A 61 32.95 -14.83 -5.40
CA GLU A 61 31.79 -15.14 -6.26
C GLU A 61 30.43 -15.19 -5.54
N MET A 62 30.42 -15.54 -4.24
CA MET A 62 29.21 -15.53 -3.42
C MET A 62 28.59 -14.12 -3.31
N PHE A 63 29.41 -13.10 -3.06
CA PHE A 63 28.94 -11.72 -2.92
C PHE A 63 28.46 -11.17 -4.26
N GLU A 64 29.14 -11.49 -5.36
CA GLU A 64 28.69 -11.12 -6.70
C GLU A 64 27.30 -11.70 -7.03
N LYS A 65 27.07 -13.00 -6.74
CA LYS A 65 25.77 -13.64 -6.94
C LYS A 65 24.68 -12.98 -6.10
N GLN A 66 24.96 -12.68 -4.83
CA GLN A 66 24.00 -12.01 -3.95
C GLN A 66 23.71 -10.57 -4.41
N PHE A 67 24.71 -9.86 -4.91
CA PHE A 67 24.56 -8.52 -5.47
C PHE A 67 23.60 -8.54 -6.67
N GLN A 68 23.86 -9.41 -7.65
CA GLN A 68 23.01 -9.56 -8.83
C GLN A 68 21.57 -9.94 -8.47
N ALA A 69 21.38 -10.85 -7.51
CA ALA A 69 20.05 -11.21 -7.03
C ALA A 69 19.33 -10.03 -6.37
N THR A 70 20.04 -9.25 -5.55
CA THR A 70 19.49 -8.06 -4.86
C THR A 70 19.13 -6.96 -5.85
N VAL A 71 19.96 -6.72 -6.87
CA VAL A 71 19.67 -5.75 -7.95
C VAL A 71 18.41 -6.15 -8.72
N LYS A 72 18.26 -7.44 -9.04
CA LYS A 72 17.06 -7.94 -9.71
C LYS A 72 15.81 -7.74 -8.85
N GLU A 73 15.89 -8.12 -7.57
CA GLU A 73 14.77 -7.96 -6.63
C GLU A 73 14.36 -6.50 -6.46
N LEU A 74 15.34 -5.58 -6.39
CA LEU A 74 15.09 -4.14 -6.39
C LEU A 74 14.34 -3.70 -7.64
N ALA A 75 14.80 -4.09 -8.84
CA ALA A 75 14.15 -3.70 -10.07
C ALA A 75 12.70 -4.20 -10.17
N ASP A 76 12.45 -5.45 -9.75
CA ASP A 76 11.12 -6.05 -9.75
C ASP A 76 10.19 -5.33 -8.74
N LEU A 77 10.70 -4.97 -7.56
CA LEU A 77 9.93 -4.26 -6.54
C LEU A 77 9.70 -2.78 -6.89
N GLU A 78 10.70 -2.10 -7.45
CA GLU A 78 10.53 -0.72 -7.91
C GLU A 78 9.45 -0.67 -8.99
N LYS A 79 9.45 -1.62 -9.93
CA LYS A 79 8.43 -1.72 -10.98
C LYS A 79 7.02 -1.91 -10.43
N SER A 80 6.85 -2.68 -9.35
CA SER A 80 5.54 -2.87 -8.72
C SER A 80 5.08 -1.67 -7.89
N MET A 81 6.00 -0.78 -7.49
CA MET A 81 5.73 0.43 -6.70
C MET A 81 5.56 1.73 -7.50
N ILE A 82 5.75 1.71 -8.83
CA ILE A 82 5.68 2.91 -9.70
C ILE A 82 4.36 3.70 -9.58
N SER A 83 3.28 3.14 -9.04
CA SER A 83 1.99 3.84 -8.92
C SER A 83 1.83 4.71 -7.66
N THR A 84 2.75 4.67 -6.70
CA THR A 84 2.63 5.42 -5.44
C THR A 84 3.52 6.66 -5.41
N GLU A 85 2.94 7.83 -5.73
CA GLU A 85 3.61 9.15 -5.65
C GLU A 85 3.82 9.65 -4.21
N LEU A 86 3.23 8.99 -3.23
CA LEU A 86 3.28 9.39 -1.83
C LEU A 86 4.56 8.91 -1.14
N SER A 87 5.13 9.76 -0.29
CA SER A 87 6.21 9.33 0.60
C SER A 87 5.72 8.29 1.61
N GLN A 88 6.64 7.49 2.16
CA GLN A 88 6.31 6.51 3.20
C GLN A 88 5.56 7.14 4.38
N ALA A 89 6.01 8.31 4.84
CA ALA A 89 5.35 9.04 5.93
C ALA A 89 3.92 9.46 5.56
N GLN A 90 3.69 9.90 4.33
CA GLN A 90 2.35 10.24 3.85
C GLN A 90 1.45 9.00 3.75
N MET A 91 1.96 7.87 3.28
CA MET A 91 1.20 6.62 3.24
C MET A 91 0.84 6.12 4.63
N THR A 92 1.76 6.20 5.60
CA THR A 92 1.47 5.85 6.99
C THR A 92 0.40 6.76 7.60
N ALA A 93 0.49 8.07 7.39
CA ALA A 93 -0.53 9.00 7.86
C ALA A 93 -1.92 8.70 7.26
N ARG A 94 -1.99 8.42 5.95
CA ARG A 94 -3.24 8.03 5.28
C ARG A 94 -3.78 6.71 5.81
N LEU A 95 -2.92 5.72 6.07
CA LEU A 95 -3.32 4.45 6.67
C LEU A 95 -3.98 4.66 8.03
N ASP A 96 -3.38 5.49 8.88
CA ASP A 96 -3.92 5.82 10.20
C ASP A 96 -5.26 6.55 10.10
N ASP A 97 -5.39 7.50 9.17
CA ASP A 97 -6.66 8.19 8.87
C ASP A 97 -7.75 7.20 8.45
N HIS A 98 -7.45 6.28 7.53
CA HIS A 98 -8.42 5.29 7.06
C HIS A 98 -8.80 4.28 8.15
N LYS A 99 -7.86 3.88 9.02
CA LYS A 99 -8.14 3.05 10.22
C LYS A 99 -9.06 3.77 11.20
N GLY A 100 -8.80 5.06 11.46
CA GLY A 100 -9.64 5.89 12.31
C GLY A 100 -11.06 6.06 11.75
N ALA A 101 -11.18 6.38 10.47
CA ALA A 101 -12.46 6.51 9.79
C ALA A 101 -13.24 5.19 9.74
N LYS A 102 -12.59 4.06 9.46
CA LYS A 102 -13.22 2.74 9.54
C LYS A 102 -13.81 2.50 10.93
N LYS A 103 -13.02 2.73 11.99
CA LYS A 103 -13.48 2.54 13.38
C LYS A 103 -14.71 3.40 13.68
N TYR A 104 -14.75 4.63 13.20
CA TYR A 104 -15.91 5.51 13.33
C TYR A 104 -17.15 4.93 12.63
N TRP A 105 -17.01 4.48 11.37
CA TRP A 105 -18.14 3.95 10.60
C TRP A 105 -18.64 2.60 11.12
N VAL A 106 -17.75 1.72 11.61
CA VAL A 106 -18.14 0.47 12.29
C VAL A 106 -19.00 0.78 13.52
N LYS A 107 -18.57 1.73 14.36
CA LYS A 107 -19.37 2.16 15.51
C LYS A 107 -20.74 2.71 15.08
N LYS A 108 -20.79 3.49 14.00
CA LYS A 108 -22.06 4.01 13.46
C LYS A 108 -22.98 2.90 12.96
N LEU A 109 -22.44 1.85 12.34
CA LEU A 109 -23.22 0.70 11.91
C LEU A 109 -23.82 -0.06 13.09
N GLU A 110 -23.05 -0.22 14.18
CA GLU A 110 -23.51 -0.84 15.42
C GLU A 110 -24.66 -0.04 16.07
N GLU A 111 -24.54 1.29 16.13
CA GLU A 111 -25.57 2.21 16.63
C GLU A 111 -26.88 2.16 15.82
N MET A 112 -26.85 1.75 14.54
CA MET A 112 -28.03 1.59 13.68
C MET A 112 -28.72 0.23 13.81
N GLY A 113 -28.07 -0.75 14.46
CA GLY A 113 -28.59 -2.09 14.69
C GLY A 113 -29.22 -2.30 16.08
N GLN A 114 -29.15 -1.29 16.95
CA GLN A 114 -29.83 -1.21 18.25
C GLN A 114 -31.17 -0.48 18.12
#